data_AF-A0A951GKA2-F1
#
_entry.id   AF-A0A951GKA2-F1
#
_cell.length_a   1.000
_cell.length_b   1.000
_cell.length_c   1.000
_cell.angle_alpha   90.00
_cell.angle_beta   90.00
_cell.angle_gamma   90.00
#
_symmetry.space_group_name_H-M   'P 1'
#
loop_
_entity.id
_entity.type
_entity.pdbx_description
1 polymer ?
#
loop_
_entity_poly.entity_id
_entity_poly.type
_entity_poly.pdbx_seq_one_letter_code
_entity_poly.pdbx_strand_id
1 'polypeptide(L)'
;MAIYKYAAVFLAASVAAPWLLGWGGGLQAWLPTSAVWFVISVGLFLRQRWAESAIFGAMIYVVASWAATIAAGCIRCWPYSGFFVSVVALVPGLLLCGFWLLMWLLTRRYFRHRNQPKGV
;
A
#
# COMPACT_ATOMS: atom_id res chain seq x y z
N MET A 1 16.65 0.45 13.85
CA MET A 1 15.39 -0.05 14.44
C MET A 1 14.15 0.33 13.64
N ALA A 2 14.05 1.54 13.05
CA ALA A 2 12.84 1.99 12.34
C ALA A 2 12.37 1.08 11.19
N ILE A 3 13.28 0.53 10.36
CA ILE A 3 12.89 -0.34 9.23
C ILE A 3 12.18 -1.63 9.64
N TYR A 4 12.51 -2.19 10.81
CA TYR A 4 11.83 -3.37 11.34
C TYR A 4 10.40 -3.07 11.77
N LYS A 5 10.11 -1.84 12.19
CA LYS A 5 8.73 -1.40 12.47
C LYS A 5 7.92 -1.39 11.18
N TYR A 6 8.49 -0.89 10.08
CA TYR A 6 7.81 -0.89 8.77
C TYR A 6 7.61 -2.32 8.25
N ALA A 7 8.63 -3.18 8.38
CA ALA A 7 8.52 -4.59 8.02
C ALA A 7 7.42 -5.31 8.82
N ALA A 8 7.32 -5.03 10.13
CA ALA A 8 6.28 -5.57 10.99
C ALA A 8 4.87 -5.09 10.60
N VAL A 9 4.72 -3.86 10.11
CA VAL A 9 3.44 -3.36 9.58
C VAL A 9 3.01 -4.17 8.35
N PHE A 10 3.91 -4.42 7.40
CA PHE A 10 3.61 -5.26 6.23
C PHE A 10 3.34 -6.72 6.61
N LEU A 11 4.02 -7.24 7.64
CA LEU A 11 3.77 -8.59 8.17
C LEU A 11 2.40 -8.69 8.85
N ALA A 12 2.03 -7.70 9.65
CA ALA A 12 0.72 -7.64 10.28
C ALA A 12 -0.38 -7.53 9.21
N ALA A 13 -0.16 -6.72 8.17
CA ALA A 13 -1.06 -6.61 7.04
C ALA A 13 -1.20 -7.95 6.29
N SER A 14 -0.10 -8.69 6.04
CA SER A 14 -0.16 -9.97 5.33
C SER A 14 -0.95 -11.03 6.10
N VAL A 15 -0.80 -11.08 7.43
CA VAL A 15 -1.57 -11.99 8.30
C VAL A 15 -3.03 -11.55 8.42
N ALA A 16 -3.31 -10.25 8.43
CA ALA A 16 -4.66 -9.71 8.51
C ALA A 16 -5.41 -9.70 7.16
N ALA A 17 -4.73 -9.93 6.04
CA ALA A 17 -5.31 -9.90 4.70
C ALA A 17 -6.59 -10.74 4.52
N PRO A 18 -6.72 -11.97 5.07
CA PRO A 18 -7.97 -12.73 4.99
C PRO A 18 -9.15 -12.00 5.64
N TRP A 19 -8.90 -11.29 6.74
CA TRP A 19 -9.93 -10.54 7.46
C TRP A 19 -10.24 -9.21 6.79
N LEU A 20 -9.25 -8.57 6.17
CA LEU A 20 -9.38 -7.28 5.49
C LEU A 20 -10.01 -7.39 4.10
N LEU A 21 -9.71 -8.46 3.36
CA LEU A 21 -10.05 -8.62 1.94
C LEU A 21 -10.93 -9.85 1.66
N GLY A 22 -10.99 -10.80 2.60
CA GLY A 22 -11.77 -12.04 2.43
C GLY A 22 -13.28 -11.85 2.49
N TRP A 23 -13.77 -10.73 3.06
CA TRP A 23 -15.21 -10.44 3.14
C TRP A 23 -15.84 -10.08 1.78
N GLY A 24 -15.05 -9.71 0.77
CA GLY A 24 -15.58 -9.27 -0.53
C GLY A 24 -14.99 -9.96 -1.77
N GLY A 25 -13.76 -10.51 -1.70
CA GLY A 25 -13.05 -11.03 -2.88
C GLY A 25 -12.70 -12.52 -2.87
N GLY A 26 -13.00 -13.23 -1.77
CA GLY A 26 -12.66 -14.65 -1.63
C GLY A 26 -11.15 -14.93 -1.66
N LEU A 27 -10.78 -16.21 -1.75
CA LEU A 27 -9.39 -16.68 -1.68
C LEU A 27 -8.48 -16.06 -2.76
N GLN A 28 -9.03 -15.77 -3.93
CA GLN A 28 -8.31 -15.21 -5.07
C GLN A 28 -7.91 -13.76 -4.87
N ALA A 29 -8.62 -13.00 -4.03
CA ALA A 29 -8.30 -11.60 -3.78
C ALA A 29 -7.28 -11.43 -2.65
N TRP A 30 -7.45 -12.11 -1.51
CA TRP A 30 -6.61 -11.85 -0.34
C TRP A 30 -5.26 -12.58 -0.39
N LEU A 31 -5.18 -13.73 -1.06
CA LEU A 31 -3.98 -14.57 -1.07
C LEU A 31 -2.81 -13.99 -1.90
N PRO A 32 -3.03 -13.41 -3.09
CA PRO A 32 -1.96 -12.69 -3.80
C PRO A 32 -1.51 -11.45 -3.05
N THR A 33 -2.45 -10.71 -2.45
CA THR A 33 -2.13 -9.48 -1.70
C THR A 33 -1.33 -9.79 -0.44
N SER A 34 -1.70 -10.84 0.30
CA SER A 34 -0.94 -11.28 1.48
C SER A 34 0.47 -11.74 1.10
N ALA A 35 0.63 -12.46 -0.01
CA ALA A 35 1.93 -12.88 -0.51
C ALA A 35 2.81 -11.68 -0.87
N VAL A 36 2.28 -10.67 -1.57
CA VAL A 36 3.02 -9.45 -1.91
C VAL A 36 3.47 -8.71 -0.65
N TRP A 37 2.59 -8.53 0.32
CA TRP A 37 2.95 -7.87 1.59
C TRP A 37 3.99 -8.65 2.38
N PHE A 38 3.91 -9.99 2.37
CA PHE A 38 4.89 -10.85 3.00
C PHE A 38 6.27 -10.73 2.33
N VAL A 39 6.33 -10.76 0.99
CA VAL A 39 7.58 -10.59 0.23
C VAL A 39 8.22 -9.23 0.50
N ILE A 40 7.42 -8.16 0.54
CA ILE A 40 7.90 -6.82 0.91
C ILE A 40 8.43 -6.82 2.35
N SER A 41 7.71 -7.43 3.29
CA SER A 41 8.14 -7.52 4.70
C SER A 41 9.49 -8.22 4.83
N VAL A 42 9.65 -9.39 4.20
CA VAL A 42 10.92 -10.14 4.18
C VAL A 42 12.04 -9.32 3.55
N GLY A 43 11.78 -8.64 2.43
CA GLY A 43 12.72 -7.73 1.79
C GLY A 43 13.19 -6.61 2.71
N LEU A 44 12.28 -6.03 3.50
CA LEU A 44 12.60 -5.00 4.50
C LEU A 44 13.39 -5.55 5.70
N PHE A 45 13.05 -6.75 6.19
CA PHE A 45 13.82 -7.43 7.26
C PHE A 45 15.26 -7.70 6.83
N LEU A 46 15.45 -8.16 5.59
CA LEU A 46 16.76 -8.38 4.97
C LEU A 46 17.44 -7.07 4.53
N ARG A 47 16.79 -5.92 4.72
CA ARG A 47 17.27 -4.58 4.35
C ARG A 47 17.67 -4.46 2.87
N GLN A 48 16.92 -5.14 2.01
CA GLN A 48 17.16 -5.16 0.57
C GLN A 48 16.60 -3.89 -0.08
N ARG A 49 17.39 -3.25 -0.95
CA ARG A 49 16.97 -2.00 -1.63
C ARG A 49 15.81 -2.20 -2.61
N TRP A 50 15.68 -3.38 -3.21
CA TRP A 50 14.58 -3.67 -4.14
C TRP A 50 13.20 -3.55 -3.47
N ALA A 51 13.12 -3.72 -2.14
CA ALA A 51 11.89 -3.54 -1.39
C ALA A 51 11.35 -2.10 -1.49
N GLU A 52 12.22 -1.09 -1.59
CA GLU A 52 11.81 0.29 -1.82
C GLU A 52 11.13 0.43 -3.19
N SER A 53 11.72 -0.14 -4.24
CA SER A 53 11.15 -0.13 -5.59
C SER A 53 9.83 -0.90 -5.66
N ALA A 54 9.71 -2.01 -4.94
CA ALA A 54 8.47 -2.77 -4.84
C ALA A 54 7.35 -1.97 -4.17
N ILE A 55 7.65 -1.27 -3.06
CA ILE A 55 6.68 -0.39 -2.38
C ILE A 55 6.27 0.78 -3.29
N PHE A 56 7.23 1.36 -4.03
CA PHE A 56 6.95 2.42 -4.98
C PHE A 56 6.05 1.94 -6.14
N GLY A 57 6.34 0.77 -6.71
CA GLY A 57 5.50 0.17 -7.75
C GLY A 57 4.08 -0.11 -7.27
N ALA A 58 3.95 -0.66 -6.06
CA ALA A 58 2.65 -0.89 -5.44
C ALA A 58 1.88 0.42 -5.18
N MET A 59 2.57 1.49 -4.75
CA MET A 59 1.97 2.82 -4.60
C MET A 59 1.39 3.33 -5.92
N ILE A 60 2.18 3.29 -7.01
CA ILE A 60 1.70 3.72 -8.34
C ILE A 60 0.49 2.90 -8.76
N TYR A 61 0.56 1.58 -8.62
CA TYR A 61 -0.52 0.68 -8.99
C TYR A 61 -1.82 0.99 -8.22
N VAL A 62 -1.73 1.16 -6.89
CA VAL A 62 -2.89 1.48 -6.05
C VAL A 62 -3.49 2.84 -6.41
N VAL A 63 -2.66 3.87 -6.58
CA VAL A 63 -3.14 5.21 -6.95
C VAL A 63 -3.80 5.20 -8.33
N ALA A 64 -3.17 4.55 -9.32
CA ALA A 64 -3.69 4.49 -10.69
C ALA A 64 -4.97 3.66 -10.79
N SER A 65 -5.01 2.47 -10.17
CA SER A 65 -6.20 1.61 -10.14
C SER A 65 -7.37 2.30 -9.43
N TRP A 66 -7.10 3.06 -8.37
CA TRP A 66 -8.14 3.76 -7.65
C TRP A 66 -8.67 4.98 -8.42
N ALA A 67 -7.78 5.77 -9.03
CA ALA A 67 -8.17 6.84 -9.94
C ALA A 67 -9.02 6.31 -11.12
N ALA A 68 -8.63 5.17 -11.69
CA ALA A 68 -9.39 4.53 -12.76
C ALA A 68 -10.78 4.05 -12.30
N THR A 69 -10.87 3.51 -11.07
CA THR A 69 -12.15 3.05 -10.50
C THR A 69 -13.09 4.23 -10.26
N ILE A 70 -12.58 5.35 -9.74
CA ILE A 70 -13.35 6.59 -9.58
C ILE A 70 -13.81 7.11 -10.94
N ALA A 71 -12.92 7.20 -11.92
CA ALA A 71 -13.27 7.65 -13.27
C ALA A 71 -14.35 6.76 -13.92
N ALA A 72 -14.22 5.43 -13.79
CA ALA A 72 -15.21 4.48 -14.29
C ALA A 72 -16.57 4.61 -13.56
N GLY A 73 -16.55 4.84 -12.25
CA GLY A 73 -17.75 5.10 -11.45
C GLY A 73 -18.45 6.39 -11.85
N CYS A 74 -17.70 7.46 -12.16
CA CYS A 74 -18.26 8.72 -12.64
C CYS A 74 -18.94 8.56 -14.01
N ILE A 75 -18.36 7.76 -14.91
CA ILE A 75 -18.88 7.52 -16.26
C ILE A 75 -20.14 6.64 -16.23
N ARG A 76 -20.20 5.63 -15.35
CA ARG A 76 -21.27 4.62 -15.29
C ARG A 76 -22.46 4.99 -14.37
N CYS A 77 -22.68 6.28 -14.13
CA CYS A 77 -23.59 6.82 -13.12
C CYS A 77 -23.08 6.53 -11.70
N TRP A 78 -22.56 7.58 -11.06
CA TRP A 78 -22.03 7.52 -9.70
C TRP A 78 -23.08 6.94 -8.75
N PRO A 79 -22.79 5.84 -8.03
CA PRO A 79 -23.80 5.08 -7.30
C PRO A 79 -24.31 5.77 -6.02
N TYR A 80 -23.71 6.91 -5.65
CA TYR A 80 -24.04 7.65 -4.45
C TYR A 80 -24.88 8.88 -4.78
N SER A 81 -26.06 8.98 -4.14
CA SER A 81 -27.07 10.00 -4.40
C SER A 81 -26.77 11.38 -3.79
N GLY A 82 -25.76 11.50 -2.93
CA GLY A 82 -25.44 12.75 -2.23
C GLY A 82 -23.93 13.01 -2.10
N PHE A 83 -23.54 14.29 -2.20
CA PHE A 83 -22.15 14.76 -2.14
C PHE A 83 -21.39 14.22 -0.91
N PHE A 84 -22.00 14.29 0.27
CA PHE A 84 -21.38 13.79 1.51
C PHE A 84 -21.12 12.29 1.48
N VAL A 85 -22.07 11.49 0.97
CA VAL A 85 -21.92 10.04 0.87
C VAL A 85 -20.82 9.67 -0.14
N SER A 86 -20.74 10.42 -1.25
CA SER A 86 -19.66 10.30 -2.23
C SER A 86 -18.28 10.58 -1.62
N VAL A 87 -18.17 11.64 -0.81
CA VAL A 87 -16.91 11.99 -0.13
C VAL A 87 -16.52 10.92 0.88
N VAL A 88 -17.46 10.45 1.70
CA VAL A 88 -17.21 9.38 2.69
C VAL A 88 -16.79 8.08 2.00
N ALA A 89 -17.39 7.74 0.86
CA ALA A 89 -17.03 6.56 0.08
C ALA A 89 -15.61 6.62 -0.51
N LEU A 90 -15.03 7.81 -0.70
CA LEU A 90 -13.67 7.99 -1.21
C LEU A 90 -12.60 7.85 -0.11
N VAL A 91 -12.98 8.04 1.16
CA VAL A 91 -12.06 8.03 2.31
C VAL A 91 -11.22 6.74 2.39
N PRO A 92 -11.77 5.52 2.26
CA PRO A 92 -10.99 4.29 2.39
C PRO A 92 -9.85 4.21 1.38
N GLY A 93 -10.09 4.61 0.13
CA GLY A 93 -9.06 4.56 -0.89
C GLY A 93 -8.08 5.72 -0.83
N LEU A 94 -8.50 6.91 -0.36
CA LEU A 94 -7.55 7.99 -0.02
C LEU A 94 -6.62 7.57 1.12
N LEU A 95 -7.13 6.91 2.16
CA LEU A 95 -6.33 6.34 3.25
C LEU A 95 -5.36 5.28 2.73
N LEU A 96 -5.80 4.41 1.81
CA LEU A 96 -4.95 3.39 1.20
C LEU A 96 -3.80 4.02 0.38
N CYS A 97 -4.11 5.01 -0.47
CA CYS A 97 -3.11 5.76 -1.22
C CYS A 97 -2.11 6.47 -0.28
N GLY A 98 -2.62 7.13 0.76
CA GLY A 98 -1.81 7.81 1.76
C GLY A 98 -0.89 6.85 2.52
N PHE A 99 -1.37 5.66 2.87
CA PHE A 99 -0.58 4.61 3.52
C PHE A 99 0.62 4.19 2.66
N TRP A 100 0.40 3.88 1.37
CA TRP A 100 1.47 3.47 0.47
C TRP A 100 2.49 4.59 0.22
N LEU A 101 2.01 5.83 0.03
CA LEU A 101 2.86 7.00 -0.11
C LEU A 101 3.74 7.22 1.12
N LEU A 102 3.14 7.15 2.32
CA LEU A 102 3.83 7.31 3.59
C LEU A 102 4.89 6.21 3.78
N MET A 103 4.52 4.94 3.55
CA MET A 103 5.45 3.81 3.68
C MET A 103 6.61 3.91 2.70
N TRP A 104 6.36 4.35 1.46
CA TRP A 104 7.41 4.62 0.50
C TRP A 104 8.35 5.74 0.99
N LEU A 105 7.82 6.89 1.43
CA LEU A 105 8.63 8.01 1.92
C LEU A 105 9.48 7.61 3.14
N LEU A 106 8.92 6.87 4.08
CA LEU A 106 9.63 6.37 5.27
C LEU A 106 10.75 5.39 4.90
N THR A 107 10.49 4.48 3.96
CA THR A 107 11.45 3.48 3.48
C THR A 107 12.57 4.14 2.67
N ARG A 108 12.22 5.07 1.77
CA ARG A 108 13.15 5.88 0.98
C ARG A 108 14.07 6.72 1.86
N ARG A 109 13.52 7.36 2.90
CA ARG A 109 14.33 8.14 3.85
C ARG A 109 15.36 7.25 4.55
N TYR A 110 14.98 6.04 4.96
CA TYR A 110 15.90 5.09 5.58
C TYR A 110 17.05 4.69 4.64
N PHE A 111 16.76 4.30 3.40
CA PHE A 111 17.79 3.88 2.44
C PHE A 111 18.65 5.05 1.95
N ARG A 112 18.09 6.26 1.81
CA ARG A 112 18.85 7.47 1.46
C ARG A 112 19.89 7.83 2.51
N HIS A 113 19.56 7.77 3.80
CA HIS A 113 20.52 8.03 4.88
C HIS A 113 21.64 6.98 4.94
N ARG A 114 21.39 5.75 4.50
CA ARG A 114 22.41 4.69 4.46
C ARG A 114 23.37 4.82 3.27
N ASN A 115 22.96 5.53 2.22
CA ASN A 115 23.74 5.75 1.00
C ASN A 115 24.50 7.08 1.00
N GLN A 116 24.34 7.92 2.02
CA GLN A 116 25.20 9.08 2.17
C GLN A 116 26.63 8.57 2.43
N PRO A 117 27.62 8.98 1.61
CA PRO A 117 29.00 8.65 1.90
C PRO A 117 29.29 9.22 3.30
N LYS A 118 29.71 8.34 4.22
CA LYS A 118 30.32 8.80 5.46
C LYS A 118 31.55 9.58 4.99
N GLY A 119 31.49 10.90 5.10
CA GLY A 119 32.62 11.76 4.79
C GLY A 119 33.82 11.23 5.55
N VAL A 120 34.81 10.75 4.79
CA VAL A 120 36.18 10.57 5.25
C VAL A 120 36.84 11.93 5.19
#